data_AF-A0ABD4T456-F1
#
_entry.id   AF-A0ABD4T456-F1
#
_cell.length_a   1.000
_cell.length_b   1.000
_cell.length_c   1.000
_cell.angle_alpha   90.00
_cell.angle_beta   90.00
_cell.angle_gamma   90.00
#
_symmetry.space_group_name_H-M   'P 1'
#
loop_
_entity.id
_entity.type
_entity.pdbx_description
1 polymer ?
#
loop_
_entity_poly.entity_id
_entity_poly.type
_entity_poly.pdbx_seq_one_letter_code
_entity_poly.pdbx_strand_id
1 'polypeptide(L)' 'MNSGQLALKQEIFGVNQEIISAGGAAGPQEMGKVMGPARQKLKGRAEGKIVQDLVKAKLAGI' A
#
# COMPACT_ATOMS: atom_id res chain seq x y z
N MET A 1 3.48 -13.93 -13.39
CA MET A 1 4.03 -12.70 -12.74
C MET A 1 5.54 -12.76 -12.89
N ASN A 2 6.18 -11.69 -13.32
CA ASN A 2 7.64 -11.62 -13.50
C ASN A 2 8.32 -11.10 -12.22
N SER A 3 9.61 -11.39 -12.04
CA SER A 3 10.35 -11.14 -10.79
C SER A 3 10.28 -9.68 -10.30
N GLY A 4 10.21 -8.72 -11.22
CA GLY A 4 10.02 -7.30 -10.89
C GLY A 4 8.68 -6.97 -10.24
N GLN A 5 7.59 -7.63 -10.65
CA GLN A 5 6.27 -7.44 -10.05
C GLN A 5 6.19 -8.02 -8.63
N LEU A 6 6.95 -9.08 -8.31
CA LEU A 6 6.99 -9.66 -6.97
C LEU A 6 7.70 -8.74 -5.99
N ALA A 7 8.84 -8.16 -6.39
CA ALA A 7 9.59 -7.20 -5.60
C ALA A 7 8.76 -5.93 -5.30
N LEU A 8 8.05 -5.41 -6.31
CA LEU A 8 7.18 -4.25 -6.13
C LEU A 8 6.04 -4.53 -5.15
N LYS A 9 5.43 -5.73 -5.21
CA LYS A 9 4.39 -6.14 -4.26
C LYS A 9 4.91 -6.14 -2.82
N GLN A 10 6.10 -6.70 -2.60
CA GLN A 10 6.76 -6.74 -1.29
C GLN A 10 7.03 -5.32 -0.76
N GLU A 11 7.57 -4.44 -1.60
CA GLU A 11 7.80 -3.03 -1.25
C GLU A 11 6.50 -2.34 -0.84
N ILE A 12 5.42 -2.52 -1.61
CA ILE A 12 4.10 -1.94 -1.32
C ILE A 12 3.52 -2.50 -0.01
N PHE A 13 3.64 -3.81 0.24
CA PHE A 13 3.17 -4.40 1.49
C PHE A 13 3.95 -3.89 2.71
N GLY A 14 5.27 -3.75 2.61
CA GLY A 14 6.11 -3.19 3.67
C GLY A 14 5.74 -1.74 3.98
N VAL A 15 5.62 -0.91 2.93
CA VAL A 15 5.19 0.49 3.05
C VAL A 15 3.81 0.59 3.71
N ASN A 16 2.87 -0.28 3.31
CA ASN A 16 1.54 -0.30 3.89
C ASN A 16 1.57 -0.68 5.37
N GLN A 17 2.32 -1.72 5.77
CA GLN A 17 2.48 -2.08 7.19
C GLN A 17 3.01 -0.92 8.03
N GLU A 18 4.02 -0.21 7.53
CA GLU A 18 4.58 0.96 8.19
C GLU A 18 3.54 2.07 8.37
N ILE A 19 2.83 2.42 7.30
CA ILE A 19 1.85 3.51 7.34
C ILE A 19 0.64 3.13 8.21
N ILE A 20 0.20 1.87 8.14
CA ILE A 20 -0.88 1.34 8.98
C ILE A 20 -0.49 1.41 10.46
N SER A 21 0.72 0.97 10.79
CA SER A 21 1.25 1.02 12.17
C SER A 21 1.43 2.46 12.66
N ALA A 22 1.92 3.36 11.81
CA ALA A 22 2.14 4.76 12.16
C ALA A 22 0.83 5.58 12.25
N GLY A 23 -0.15 5.26 11.40
CA GLY A 23 -1.41 5.99 11.28
C GLY A 23 -2.58 5.37 12.06
N GLY A 24 -2.39 4.20 12.67
CA GLY A 24 -3.43 3.47 13.40
C GLY A 24 -4.58 2.98 12.52
N ALA A 25 -4.33 2.74 11.22
CA ALA A 25 -5.38 2.34 10.30
C ALA A 25 -5.82 0.90 10.60
N ALA A 26 -7.09 0.72 10.98
CA ALA A 26 -7.62 -0.59 11.40
C ALA A 26 -8.58 -1.20 10.37
N GLY A 27 -8.64 -0.69 9.14
CA GLY A 27 -9.47 -1.29 8.10
C GLY A 27 -9.69 -0.42 6.86
N PRO A 28 -10.53 -0.86 5.91
CA PRO A 28 -10.72 -0.23 4.61
C PRO A 28 -11.31 1.19 4.67
N GLN A 29 -12.00 1.53 5.75
CA GLN A 29 -12.52 2.89 6.00
C GLN A 29 -11.40 3.92 6.19
N GLU A 30 -10.23 3.47 6.66
CA GLU A 30 -9.06 4.31 6.93
C GLU A 30 -8.16 4.48 5.71
N MET A 31 -8.63 4.07 4.52
CA MET A 31 -7.88 4.11 3.26
C MET A 31 -7.32 5.51 2.96
N GLY A 32 -8.05 6.58 3.32
CA GLY A 32 -7.59 7.96 3.14
C GLY A 32 -6.32 8.29 3.92
N LYS A 33 -6.14 7.69 5.11
CA LYS A 33 -4.94 7.88 5.94
C LYS A 33 -3.73 7.15 5.38
N VAL A 34 -3.95 6.04 4.67
CA VAL A 34 -2.87 5.19 4.13
C VAL A 34 -2.47 5.61 2.71
N MET A 35 -3.45 5.96 1.87
CA MET A 35 -3.26 6.23 0.44
C MET A 35 -2.33 7.40 0.13
N GLY A 36 -2.43 8.50 0.88
CA GLY A 36 -1.59 9.69 0.65
C GLY A 36 -0.10 9.41 0.83
N PRO A 37 0.32 8.94 2.02
CA PRO A 37 1.70 8.56 2.28
C PRO A 37 2.20 7.42 1.37
N ALA A 38 1.35 6.41 1.08
CA ALA A 38 1.71 5.31 0.19
C ALA A 38 1.99 5.81 -1.23
N ARG A 39 1.13 6.67 -1.78
CA ARG A 39 1.34 7.28 -3.10
C ARG A 39 2.59 8.14 -3.16
N GLN A 40 2.94 8.85 -2.09
CA GLN A 40 4.19 9.61 -2.02
C GLN A 40 5.41 8.69 -2.02
N LYS A 41 5.45 7.67 -1.14
CA LYS A 41 6.57 6.72 -1.06
C LYS A 41 6.78 5.92 -2.35
N LEU A 42 5.70 5.61 -3.06
CA LEU A 42 5.71 4.76 -4.26
C LEU A 42 5.67 5.55 -5.57
N LYS A 43 5.75 6.89 -5.51
CA LYS A 43 5.73 7.77 -6.69
C LYS A 43 6.86 7.39 -7.65
N GLY A 44 6.50 7.12 -8.91
CA GLY A 44 7.46 6.72 -9.95
C GLY A 44 7.93 5.27 -9.88
N ARG A 45 7.50 4.50 -8.87
CA ARG A 45 7.81 3.06 -8.74
C ARG A 45 6.59 2.18 -9.03
N ALA A 46 5.40 2.66 -8.70
CA ALA A 46 4.14 1.97 -8.96
C ALA A 46 3.08 2.94 -9.51
N GLU A 47 2.23 2.45 -10.40
CA GLU A 47 1.05 3.19 -10.83
C GLU A 47 0.05 3.36 -9.70
N GLY A 48 -0.61 4.52 -9.64
CA GLY A 48 -1.55 4.86 -8.58
C GLY A 48 -2.71 3.86 -8.42
N LYS A 49 -3.11 3.18 -9.50
CA LYS A 49 -4.11 2.10 -9.46
C LYS A 49 -3.58 0.84 -8.78
N ILE A 50 -2.35 0.42 -9.09
CA ILE A 50 -1.70 -0.76 -8.47
C ILE A 50 -1.52 -0.54 -6.97
N VAL A 51 -1.08 0.66 -6.58
CA VAL A 51 -0.95 1.02 -5.17
C VAL A 51 -2.31 0.92 -4.47
N GLN A 52 -3.35 1.50 -5.05
CA GLN A 52 -4.70 1.46 -4.49
C GLN A 52 -5.23 0.03 -4.32
N ASP A 53 -5.07 -0.82 -5.34
CA ASP A 53 -5.55 -2.21 -5.31
C ASP A 53 -4.82 -3.01 -4.20
N LEU A 54 -3.52 -2.79 -4.02
CA LEU A 54 -2.72 -3.49 -3.01
C LEU A 54 -2.95 -2.99 -1.59
N VAL A 55 -3.10 -1.67 -1.40
CA VAL A 55 -3.47 -1.09 -0.10
C VAL A 55 -4.85 -1.61 0.33
N LYS A 56 -5.81 -1.64 -0.60
CA LYS A 56 -7.17 -2.14 -0.34
C LYS A 56 -7.12 -3.61 0.04
N ALA A 57 -6.37 -4.43 -0.69
CA ALA A 57 -6.20 -5.84 -0.37
C ALA A 57 -5.55 -6.07 1.01
N LYS A 58 -4.57 -5.23 1.39
CA LYS A 58 -3.95 -5.30 2.71
C LYS A 58 -4.94 -4.91 3.81
N LEU A 59 -5.67 -3.81 3.66
CA LEU A 59 -6.64 -3.33 4.66
C LEU A 59 -7.88 -4.22 4.78
N ALA A 60 -8.27 -4.94 3.74
CA ALA A 60 -9.39 -5.88 3.79
C ALA A 60 -9.06 -7.20 4.52
N GLY A 61 -7.78 -7.47 4.79
CA GLY A 61 -7.31 -8.64 5.54
C GLY A 61 -6.77 -8.30 6.93
N ILE A 62 -7.02 -7.08 7.42
CA ILE A 62 -6.79 -6.64 8.81
C ILE A 62 -8.17 -6.50 9.45
#